data_AF-A0A0B1SIJ7-F1
#
_entry.id   AF-A0A0B1SIJ7-F1
#
_cell.length_a   1.000
_cell.length_b   1.000
_cell.length_c   1.000
_cell.angle_alpha   90.00
_cell.angle_beta   90.00
_cell.angle_gamma   90.00
#
_symmetry.space_group_name_H-M   'P 1'
#
loop_
_entity.id
_entity.type
_entity.pdbx_description
1 polymer ?
#
loop_
_entity_poly.entity_id
_entity_poly.type
_entity_poly.pdbx_seq_one_letter_code
_entity_poly.pdbx_strand_id
1 'polypeptide(L)'
;MLFSDKYIQIATYLPSRNIFGFGQHVHHRLRHDLSRYTVWPMFARDIGPDSSSPLSTQNLYGVHPFYICLESDGKAHGVFILNSNAQEVVTGPGPHLVYRTIGGQLNLAFFPGPTPEEVVQQYLAHIGTPFLPAYWALGYQVKALAMHERRSWGYKDLNDMKTVVARVQAAQIPLDIVYADIDYMDRYKDFTVGANWADFGAYVDELHKMGLHLILIFDPAIEVDYATFQRGRDK
;
A
#
# COMPACT_ATOMS: atom_id res chain seq x y z
N MET A 1 32.09 5.25 1.06
CA MET A 1 31.12 4.98 2.14
C MET A 1 31.23 6.10 3.16
N LEU A 2 30.10 6.60 3.67
CA LEU A 2 30.04 7.53 4.81
C LEU A 2 29.17 6.89 5.89
N PHE A 3 29.58 7.02 7.16
CA PHE A 3 28.83 6.46 8.28
C PHE A 3 28.95 7.40 9.48
N SER A 4 27.81 7.92 9.93
CA SER A 4 27.68 8.77 11.10
C SER A 4 26.31 8.53 11.74
N ASP A 5 26.12 9.00 12.97
CA ASP A 5 24.91 8.78 13.78
C ASP A 5 23.59 9.04 13.02
N LYS A 6 23.54 10.15 12.28
CA LYS A 6 22.33 10.57 11.54
C LYS A 6 22.51 10.67 10.04
N TYR A 7 23.55 10.02 9.52
CA TYR A 7 23.80 10.00 8.08
C TYR A 7 24.68 8.81 7.70
N ILE A 8 24.11 7.90 6.93
CA ILE A 8 24.79 6.74 6.37
C ILE A 8 24.62 6.78 4.85
N GLN A 9 25.71 6.58 4.11
CA GLN A 9 25.71 6.53 2.65
C GLN A 9 26.59 5.40 2.10
N ILE A 10 26.01 4.63 1.19
CA ILE A 10 26.71 3.66 0.34
C ILE A 10 26.32 3.88 -1.12
N ALA A 11 27.25 3.62 -2.04
CA ALA A 11 27.01 3.72 -3.47
C ALA A 11 27.50 2.44 -4.15
N THR A 12 26.82 2.04 -5.23
CA THR A 12 27.20 0.88 -6.03
C THR A 12 26.99 1.20 -7.51
N TYR A 13 27.86 0.65 -8.36
CA TYR A 13 27.55 0.49 -9.77
C TYR A 13 26.57 -0.67 -9.94
N LEU A 14 25.73 -0.57 -10.96
CA LEU A 14 24.79 -1.62 -11.34
C LEU A 14 25.34 -2.34 -12.58
N PRO A 15 25.18 -3.67 -12.70
CA PRO A 15 25.67 -4.41 -13.86
C PRO A 15 24.85 -4.13 -15.13
N SER A 16 23.66 -3.54 -15.00
CA SER A 16 22.82 -3.16 -16.14
C SER A 16 21.94 -1.94 -15.82
N ARG A 17 21.18 -1.48 -16.84
CA ARG A 17 20.17 -0.42 -16.68
C ARG A 17 18.76 -0.94 -16.36
N ASN A 18 18.58 -2.24 -16.22
CA ASN A 18 17.27 -2.87 -16.05
C ASN A 18 16.99 -3.10 -14.57
N ILE A 19 16.71 -2.01 -13.86
CA ILE A 19 16.33 -2.02 -12.44
C ILE A 19 14.82 -1.83 -12.29
N PHE A 20 14.24 -2.60 -11.37
CA PHE A 20 12.82 -2.61 -11.03
C PHE A 20 12.65 -2.59 -9.50
N GLY A 21 11.60 -1.95 -9.00
CA GLY A 21 11.32 -1.87 -7.56
C GLY A 21 11.56 -0.49 -6.98
N PHE A 22 11.96 -0.44 -5.71
CA PHE A 22 11.74 0.65 -4.76
C PHE A 22 10.26 1.02 -4.61
N GLY A 23 9.92 1.56 -3.44
CA GLY A 23 8.58 2.04 -3.21
C GLY A 23 8.37 2.57 -1.80
N GLN A 24 7.24 3.21 -1.53
CA GLN A 24 6.14 3.42 -2.47
C GLN A 24 6.20 4.82 -3.13
N HIS A 25 6.13 4.83 -4.47
CA HIS A 25 6.16 6.02 -5.33
C HIS A 25 5.28 5.78 -6.56
N VAL A 26 4.94 6.85 -7.28
CA VAL A 26 4.35 6.72 -8.63
C VAL A 26 5.47 6.58 -9.66
N HIS A 27 5.70 5.35 -10.13
CA HIS A 27 6.58 5.08 -11.27
C HIS A 27 5.76 5.00 -12.56
N HIS A 28 5.94 5.92 -13.51
CA HIS A 28 5.26 5.87 -14.82
C HIS A 28 5.72 4.70 -15.70
N ARG A 29 6.82 4.05 -15.35
CA ARG A 29 7.37 2.87 -16.02
C ARG A 29 7.85 1.89 -14.96
N LEU A 30 7.69 0.60 -15.21
CA LEU A 30 8.19 -0.44 -14.31
C LEU A 30 9.72 -0.41 -14.20
N ARG A 31 10.41 -0.22 -15.34
CA ARG A 31 11.86 -0.05 -15.38
C ARG A 31 12.25 1.38 -15.05
N HIS A 32 13.19 1.55 -14.12
CA HIS A 32 13.76 2.84 -13.76
C HIS A 32 14.49 3.53 -14.93
N ASP A 33 14.40 4.86 -14.97
CA ASP A 33 15.15 5.71 -15.89
C ASP A 33 16.48 6.15 -15.25
N LEU A 34 17.58 5.52 -15.68
CA LEU A 34 18.93 5.83 -15.21
C LEU A 34 19.67 6.83 -16.11
N SER A 35 18.98 7.51 -17.04
CA SER A 35 19.60 8.51 -17.92
C SER A 35 19.89 9.84 -17.23
N ARG A 36 19.28 10.06 -16.06
CA ARG A 36 19.39 11.27 -15.23
C ARG A 36 19.46 10.91 -13.76
N TYR A 37 19.97 11.84 -12.95
CA TYR A 37 19.91 11.72 -11.50
C TYR A 37 18.47 11.91 -11.03
N THR A 38 17.93 10.90 -10.35
CA THR A 38 16.59 10.93 -9.77
C THR A 38 16.67 10.48 -8.33
N VAL A 39 16.01 11.22 -7.43
CA VAL A 39 15.97 10.94 -5.99
C VAL A 39 14.61 10.36 -5.65
N TRP A 40 14.60 9.22 -4.97
CA TRP A 40 13.41 8.52 -4.51
C TRP A 40 13.42 8.47 -2.97
N PRO A 41 12.86 9.49 -2.29
CA PRO A 41 12.74 9.51 -0.83
C PRO A 41 11.77 8.45 -0.35
N MET A 42 12.03 7.79 0.77
CA MET A 42 11.21 6.74 1.33
C MET A 42 10.99 7.02 2.81
N PHE A 43 9.75 7.39 3.14
CA PHE A 43 9.25 7.53 4.49
C PHE A 43 7.72 7.46 4.42
N ALA A 44 7.07 6.65 5.25
CA ALA A 44 5.62 6.46 5.17
C ALA A 44 4.89 7.80 5.33
N ARG A 45 4.05 8.14 4.36
CA ARG A 45 3.32 9.41 4.33
C ARG A 45 1.97 9.25 3.67
N ASP A 46 0.95 9.79 4.33
CA ASP A 46 -0.38 9.93 3.76
C ASP A 46 -0.41 11.10 2.76
N ILE A 47 -0.28 10.76 1.49
CA ILE A 47 -0.50 11.67 0.37
C ILE A 47 -1.02 10.88 -0.82
N GLY A 48 -1.99 11.45 -1.53
CA GLY A 48 -2.51 10.86 -2.76
C GLY A 48 -1.43 10.71 -3.84
N PRO A 49 -1.44 9.62 -4.62
CA PRO A 49 -0.50 9.43 -5.72
C PRO A 49 -0.71 10.49 -6.82
N ASP A 50 0.36 11.18 -7.21
CA ASP A 50 0.34 12.07 -8.38
C ASP A 50 0.77 11.30 -9.64
N SER A 51 -0.22 10.92 -10.44
CA SER A 51 -0.03 10.30 -11.77
C SER A 51 -0.13 11.29 -12.92
N SER A 52 -0.39 12.57 -12.63
CA SER A 52 -0.63 13.61 -13.64
C SER A 52 0.66 14.32 -14.04
N SER A 53 1.56 14.52 -13.08
CA SER A 53 2.89 15.06 -13.34
C SER A 53 3.71 14.10 -14.21
N PRO A 54 4.61 14.59 -15.08
CA PRO A 54 5.47 13.74 -15.91
C PRO A 54 6.55 12.99 -15.08
N LEU A 55 6.83 13.46 -13.88
CA LEU A 55 7.68 12.81 -12.89
C LEU A 55 7.20 13.21 -11.49
N SER A 56 6.82 12.24 -10.68
CA SER A 56 6.56 12.41 -9.25
C SER A 56 7.44 11.46 -8.45
N THR A 57 8.29 12.02 -7.58
CA THR A 57 9.17 11.25 -6.70
C THR A 57 8.72 11.32 -5.24
N GLN A 58 7.48 11.75 -4.99
CA GLN A 58 6.94 11.88 -3.64
C GLN A 58 6.85 10.51 -2.96
N ASN A 59 7.34 10.42 -1.72
CA ASN A 59 7.13 9.27 -0.86
C ASN A 59 5.64 9.14 -0.51
N LEU A 60 5.13 7.90 -0.56
CA LEU A 60 3.72 7.55 -0.30
C LEU A 60 3.60 6.69 0.97
N TYR A 61 2.58 5.84 1.03
CA TYR A 61 2.16 5.09 2.22
C TYR A 61 3.20 4.07 2.70
N GLY A 62 3.77 3.29 1.78
CA GLY A 62 4.72 2.21 2.07
C GLY A 62 6.20 2.59 1.92
N VAL A 63 7.08 1.78 2.52
CA VAL A 63 8.54 1.87 2.41
C VAL A 63 9.10 0.50 2.06
N HIS A 64 9.65 0.37 0.85
CA HIS A 64 10.11 -0.88 0.24
C HIS A 64 11.50 -0.68 -0.37
N PRO A 65 12.57 -0.70 0.43
CA PRO A 65 13.95 -0.58 -0.03
C PRO A 65 14.47 -1.91 -0.64
N PHE A 66 13.76 -2.40 -1.66
CA PHE A 66 14.08 -3.61 -2.41
C PHE A 66 14.06 -3.33 -3.90
N TYR A 67 15.05 -3.83 -4.64
CA TYR A 67 15.06 -3.78 -6.09
C TYR A 67 15.52 -5.10 -6.71
N ILE A 68 15.14 -5.32 -7.97
CA ILE A 68 15.61 -6.41 -8.83
C ILE A 68 16.36 -5.79 -10.00
N CYS A 69 17.49 -6.38 -10.38
CA CYS A 69 18.28 -6.05 -11.55
C CYS A 69 18.30 -7.23 -12.52
N LEU A 70 17.93 -6.99 -13.78
CA LEU A 70 18.12 -7.95 -14.88
C LEU A 70 19.46 -7.68 -15.58
N GLU A 71 20.39 -8.61 -15.48
CA GLU A 71 21.75 -8.51 -16.02
C GLU A 71 21.80 -8.71 -17.55
N SER A 72 22.96 -8.42 -18.15
CA SER A 72 23.14 -8.52 -19.60
C SER A 72 23.10 -9.95 -20.14
N ASP A 73 23.38 -10.95 -19.30
CA ASP A 73 23.30 -12.38 -19.65
C ASP A 73 21.89 -12.97 -19.46
N GLY A 74 20.91 -12.13 -19.07
CA GLY A 74 19.53 -12.53 -18.81
C GLY A 74 19.28 -13.08 -17.41
N LYS A 75 20.32 -13.19 -16.56
CA LYS A 75 20.14 -13.52 -15.14
C LYS A 75 19.64 -12.32 -14.35
N ALA A 76 19.13 -12.54 -13.16
CA ALA A 76 18.65 -11.51 -12.27
C ALA A 76 19.23 -11.66 -10.86
N HIS A 77 19.40 -10.53 -10.18
CA HIS A 77 19.62 -10.49 -8.75
C HIS A 77 18.70 -9.47 -8.07
N GLY A 78 18.47 -9.65 -6.78
CA GLY A 78 17.76 -8.70 -5.93
C GLY A 78 18.63 -8.22 -4.78
N VAL A 79 18.35 -7.00 -4.31
CA VAL A 79 18.97 -6.44 -3.10
C VAL A 79 17.89 -5.83 -2.24
N PHE A 80 17.86 -6.21 -0.96
CA PHE A 80 17.00 -5.64 0.07
C PHE A 80 17.86 -4.94 1.12
N ILE A 81 17.47 -3.74 1.52
CA ILE A 81 18.13 -2.99 2.60
C ILE A 81 17.16 -2.93 3.79
N LEU A 82 17.42 -3.71 4.83
CA LEU A 82 16.58 -3.73 6.03
C LEU A 82 16.88 -2.50 6.91
N ASN A 83 16.18 -1.40 6.62
CA ASN A 83 16.22 -0.16 7.41
C ASN A 83 14.87 0.57 7.32
N SER A 84 14.37 1.06 8.45
CA SER A 84 13.08 1.76 8.56
C SER A 84 13.18 3.26 8.84
N ASN A 85 14.40 3.81 8.95
CA ASN A 85 14.60 5.25 9.07
C ASN A 85 14.19 5.95 7.77
N ALA A 86 13.96 7.26 7.83
CA ALA A 86 13.79 8.04 6.61
C ALA A 86 15.04 7.90 5.73
N GLN A 87 14.82 7.48 4.50
CA GLN A 87 15.88 7.04 3.61
C GLN A 87 15.57 7.46 2.19
N GLU A 88 16.53 7.33 1.29
CA GLU A 88 16.34 7.61 -0.12
C GLU A 88 17.30 6.80 -0.96
N VAL A 89 16.91 6.58 -2.20
CA VAL A 89 17.82 6.07 -3.23
C VAL A 89 17.94 7.09 -4.35
N VAL A 90 19.18 7.36 -4.74
CA VAL A 90 19.50 8.18 -5.90
C VAL A 90 19.93 7.24 -7.02
N THR A 91 19.19 7.26 -8.12
CA THR A 91 19.52 6.52 -9.34
C THR A 91 20.17 7.47 -10.34
N GLY A 92 21.18 7.02 -11.08
CA GLY A 92 21.82 7.88 -12.08
C GLY A 92 22.63 7.18 -13.17
N PRO A 93 23.23 7.97 -14.10
CA PRO A 93 24.00 7.45 -15.24
C PRO A 93 25.23 6.64 -14.84
N GLY A 94 25.76 5.83 -15.76
CA GLY A 94 26.94 5.00 -15.48
C GLY A 94 26.63 3.60 -14.93
N PRO A 95 25.40 3.09 -15.15
CA PRO A 95 24.31 3.08 -14.16
C PRO A 95 24.78 2.86 -12.72
N HIS A 96 24.31 3.69 -11.79
CA HIS A 96 24.65 3.55 -10.37
C HIS A 96 23.45 3.85 -9.46
N LEU A 97 23.62 3.44 -8.21
CA LEU A 97 22.70 3.68 -7.13
C LEU A 97 23.46 4.24 -5.92
N VAL A 98 22.92 5.28 -5.29
CA VAL A 98 23.38 5.79 -3.99
C VAL A 98 22.25 5.65 -2.99
N TYR A 99 22.48 4.90 -1.92
CA TYR A 99 21.56 4.79 -0.80
C TYR A 99 21.99 5.75 0.31
N ARG A 100 21.04 6.54 0.83
CA ARG A 100 21.24 7.45 1.97
C ARG A 100 20.14 7.23 3.00
N THR A 101 20.50 7.27 4.28
CA THR A 101 19.53 7.16 5.38
C THR A 101 19.95 7.99 6.58
N ILE A 102 18.97 8.47 7.36
CA ILE A 102 19.19 9.33 8.53
C ILE A 102 19.49 8.55 9.82
N GLY A 103 19.75 7.25 9.75
CA GLY A 103 20.08 6.44 10.91
C GLY A 103 19.98 4.93 10.66
N GLY A 104 20.07 4.16 11.74
CA GLY A 104 20.01 2.71 11.71
C GLY A 104 21.34 2.07 11.32
N GLN A 105 21.26 0.95 10.60
CA GLN A 105 22.42 0.17 10.17
C GLN A 105 22.31 -0.16 8.68
N LEU A 106 23.45 -0.52 8.06
CA LEU A 106 23.47 -1.10 6.72
C LEU A 106 23.32 -2.62 6.84
N ASN A 107 22.08 -3.09 6.90
CA ASN A 107 21.75 -4.51 6.82
C ASN A 107 21.23 -4.82 5.41
N LEU A 108 22.03 -5.52 4.61
CA LEU A 108 21.71 -5.83 3.22
C LEU A 108 21.59 -7.34 3.01
N ALA A 109 20.54 -7.76 2.32
CA ALA A 109 20.36 -9.11 1.83
C ALA A 109 20.45 -9.13 0.29
N PHE A 110 21.17 -10.11 -0.25
CA PHE A 110 21.38 -10.32 -1.69
C PHE A 110 20.72 -11.62 -2.13
N PHE A 111 20.04 -11.59 -3.27
CA PHE A 111 19.25 -12.70 -3.81
C PHE A 111 19.69 -12.99 -5.25
N PRO A 112 20.59 -13.94 -5.50
CA PRO A 112 21.30 -14.08 -6.79
C PRO A 112 20.53 -14.79 -7.93
N GLY A 113 19.21 -14.99 -7.84
CA GLY A 113 18.42 -15.58 -8.94
C GLY A 113 18.73 -17.06 -9.20
N PRO A 114 18.78 -17.52 -10.47
CA PRO A 114 19.09 -16.76 -11.69
C PRO A 114 17.93 -16.05 -12.39
N THR A 115 16.67 -16.40 -12.17
CA THR A 115 15.52 -15.73 -12.82
C THR A 115 14.89 -14.66 -11.92
N PRO A 116 14.17 -13.66 -12.47
CA PRO A 116 13.43 -12.70 -11.64
C PRO A 116 12.44 -13.36 -10.67
N GLU A 117 11.83 -14.48 -11.08
CA GLU A 117 10.94 -15.28 -10.24
C GLU A 117 11.68 -15.85 -9.02
N GLU A 118 12.84 -16.47 -9.23
CA GLU A 118 13.67 -17.02 -8.14
C GLU A 118 14.20 -15.94 -7.20
N VAL A 119 14.51 -14.75 -7.72
CA VAL A 119 14.85 -13.57 -6.89
C VAL A 119 13.70 -13.24 -5.94
N VAL A 120 12.47 -13.17 -6.46
CA VAL A 120 11.27 -12.89 -5.64
C VAL A 120 11.02 -14.01 -4.65
N GLN A 121 11.17 -15.29 -5.05
CA GLN A 121 11.02 -16.43 -4.15
C GLN A 121 12.00 -16.39 -2.97
N GLN A 122 13.29 -16.11 -3.25
CA GLN A 122 14.31 -15.98 -2.20
C GLN A 122 14.04 -14.78 -1.29
N TYR A 123 13.59 -13.65 -1.84
CA TYR A 123 13.19 -12.48 -1.06
C TYR A 123 12.01 -12.81 -0.13
N LEU A 124 10.97 -13.47 -0.63
CA LEU A 124 9.81 -13.88 0.18
C LEU A 124 10.17 -14.96 1.21
N ALA A 125 11.11 -15.86 0.91
CA ALA A 125 11.64 -16.79 1.91
C ALA A 125 12.38 -16.07 3.05
N HIS A 126 12.91 -14.87 2.80
CA HIS A 126 13.59 -14.04 3.78
C HIS A 126 12.63 -13.17 4.62
N ILE A 127 11.65 -12.52 3.98
CA ILE A 127 10.75 -11.56 4.67
C ILE A 127 9.41 -12.16 5.12
N GLY A 128 9.08 -13.36 4.66
CA GLY A 128 7.79 -14.01 4.86
C GLY A 128 6.98 -14.09 3.57
N THR A 129 6.30 -15.22 3.37
CA THR A 129 5.45 -15.46 2.22
C THR A 129 4.09 -14.72 2.38
N PRO A 130 3.47 -14.28 1.28
CA PRO A 130 2.12 -13.71 1.33
C PRO A 130 1.13 -14.68 1.98
N PHE A 131 0.14 -14.14 2.69
CA PHE A 131 -0.96 -14.96 3.21
C PHE A 131 -1.83 -15.47 2.05
N LEU A 132 -2.45 -16.62 2.23
CA LEU A 132 -3.46 -17.13 1.29
C LEU A 132 -4.79 -16.42 1.55
N PRO A 133 -5.31 -15.59 0.62
CA PRO A 133 -6.60 -14.93 0.84
C PRO A 133 -7.75 -15.93 0.78
N ALA A 134 -8.86 -15.62 1.46
CA ALA A 134 -10.10 -16.36 1.31
C ALA A 134 -10.60 -16.27 -0.14
N TYR A 135 -11.22 -17.33 -0.66
CA TYR A 135 -11.59 -17.40 -2.09
C TYR A 135 -12.49 -16.23 -2.53
N TRP A 136 -13.47 -15.85 -1.71
CA TRP A 136 -14.37 -14.72 -1.97
C TRP A 136 -13.66 -13.37 -2.10
N ALA A 137 -12.45 -13.23 -1.54
CA ALA A 137 -11.66 -12.00 -1.65
C ALA A 137 -11.13 -11.74 -3.07
N LEU A 138 -11.13 -12.75 -3.94
CA LEU A 138 -10.80 -12.64 -5.36
C LEU A 138 -11.98 -12.12 -6.20
N GLY A 139 -13.17 -12.06 -5.60
CA GLY A 139 -14.39 -11.58 -6.24
C GLY A 139 -14.43 -10.06 -6.42
N TYR A 140 -15.36 -9.60 -7.25
CA TYR A 140 -15.53 -8.16 -7.48
C TYR A 140 -16.04 -7.49 -6.20
N GLN A 141 -15.48 -6.30 -5.93
CA GLN A 141 -15.69 -5.56 -4.70
C GLN A 141 -16.35 -4.23 -5.04
N VAL A 142 -17.54 -3.99 -4.49
CA VAL A 142 -18.20 -2.68 -4.62
C VAL A 142 -17.89 -1.83 -3.39
N LYS A 143 -17.34 -0.67 -3.68
CA LYS A 143 -17.21 0.45 -2.76
C LYS A 143 -17.85 1.65 -3.43
N ALA A 144 -18.52 2.51 -2.67
CA ALA A 144 -18.80 3.86 -3.14
C ALA A 144 -17.46 4.62 -3.25
N LEU A 145 -16.84 4.57 -4.42
CA LEU A 145 -15.59 5.26 -4.71
C LEU A 145 -15.85 6.76 -4.84
N ALA A 146 -15.28 7.51 -3.90
CA ALA A 146 -15.14 8.95 -3.96
C ALA A 146 -14.21 9.35 -5.10
N MET A 147 -14.71 10.06 -6.11
CA MET A 147 -13.88 11.01 -6.85
C MET A 147 -14.68 12.25 -7.29
N HIS A 148 -14.07 13.39 -6.96
CA HIS A 148 -14.20 14.74 -7.53
C HIS A 148 -15.12 15.77 -6.82
N GLU A 149 -14.45 16.62 -6.02
CA GLU A 149 -14.66 18.05 -5.70
C GLU A 149 -16.03 18.61 -5.29
N ARG A 150 -17.15 17.86 -5.37
CA ARG A 150 -18.48 18.47 -5.14
C ARG A 150 -19.53 17.66 -4.39
N ARG A 151 -19.26 16.47 -3.85
CA ARG A 151 -20.22 15.79 -2.94
C ARG A 151 -19.56 14.68 -2.11
N SER A 152 -20.06 14.61 -0.87
CA SER A 152 -19.74 13.76 0.28
C SER A 152 -19.03 12.42 0.02
N TRP A 153 -18.12 12.14 0.94
CA TRP A 153 -17.48 10.88 1.25
C TRP A 153 -18.52 9.76 1.43
N GLY A 154 -18.20 8.59 0.83
CA GLY A 154 -18.90 7.31 0.90
C GLY A 154 -20.43 7.30 0.73
N TYR A 155 -21.06 6.28 1.34
CA TYR A 155 -22.52 6.14 1.32
C TYR A 155 -23.14 7.16 2.26
N LYS A 156 -24.20 7.84 1.81
CA LYS A 156 -24.86 8.86 2.64
C LYS A 156 -25.52 8.28 3.89
N ASP A 157 -26.08 7.09 3.74
CA ASP A 157 -26.77 6.33 4.76
C ASP A 157 -26.89 4.85 4.30
N LEU A 158 -27.50 4.03 5.15
CA LEU A 158 -27.73 2.62 4.84
C LEU A 158 -28.61 2.39 3.60
N ASN A 159 -29.58 3.25 3.31
CA ASN A 159 -30.45 3.10 2.15
C ASN A 159 -29.72 3.38 0.83
N ASP A 160 -28.77 4.32 0.84
CA ASP A 160 -27.89 4.58 -0.29
C ASP A 160 -27.02 3.35 -0.60
N MET A 161 -26.45 2.72 0.44
CA MET A 161 -25.71 1.45 0.29
C MET A 161 -26.59 0.34 -0.31
N LYS A 162 -27.79 0.12 0.25
CA LYS A 162 -28.77 -0.84 -0.27
C LYS A 162 -29.09 -0.59 -1.74
N THR A 163 -29.29 0.67 -2.11
CA THR A 163 -29.62 1.07 -3.49
C THR A 163 -28.48 0.77 -4.45
N VAL A 164 -27.24 1.05 -4.07
CA VAL A 164 -26.07 0.75 -4.90
C VAL A 164 -25.91 -0.76 -5.11
N VAL A 165 -25.99 -1.55 -4.04
CA VAL A 165 -25.90 -3.03 -4.13
C VAL A 165 -27.00 -3.59 -5.03
N ALA A 166 -28.26 -3.16 -4.82
CA ALA A 166 -29.39 -3.60 -5.62
C ALA A 166 -29.23 -3.26 -7.11
N ARG A 167 -28.65 -2.09 -7.44
CA ARG A 167 -28.37 -1.71 -8.84
C ARG A 167 -27.31 -2.58 -9.49
N VAL A 168 -26.22 -2.91 -8.78
CA VAL A 168 -25.18 -3.82 -9.28
C VAL A 168 -25.77 -5.21 -9.56
N GLN A 169 -26.58 -5.72 -8.63
CA GLN A 169 -27.27 -7.00 -8.80
C GLN A 169 -28.29 -6.98 -9.94
N ALA A 170 -29.09 -5.91 -10.06
CA ALA A 170 -30.06 -5.75 -11.15
C ALA A 170 -29.40 -5.66 -12.53
N ALA A 171 -28.18 -5.11 -12.59
CA ALA A 171 -27.34 -5.12 -13.79
C ALA A 171 -26.66 -6.47 -14.07
N GLN A 172 -26.91 -7.49 -13.23
CA GLN A 172 -26.31 -8.83 -13.32
C GLN A 172 -24.77 -8.82 -13.32
N ILE A 173 -24.17 -7.83 -12.66
CA ILE A 173 -22.72 -7.76 -12.47
C ILE A 173 -22.35 -8.69 -11.30
N PRO A 174 -21.40 -9.63 -11.48
CA PRO A 174 -20.92 -10.46 -10.38
C PRO A 174 -20.39 -9.59 -9.24
N LEU A 175 -20.80 -9.90 -8.00
CA LEU A 175 -20.45 -9.15 -6.81
C LEU A 175 -20.24 -10.15 -5.67
N ASP A 176 -19.14 -10.00 -4.95
CA ASP A 176 -18.83 -10.85 -3.78
C ASP A 176 -18.71 -10.02 -2.51
N ILE A 177 -18.22 -8.78 -2.61
CA ILE A 177 -17.87 -7.95 -1.46
C ILE A 177 -18.50 -6.58 -1.54
N VAL A 178 -19.10 -6.15 -0.43
CA VAL A 178 -19.51 -4.76 -0.20
C VAL A 178 -18.60 -4.15 0.85
N TYR A 179 -18.15 -2.92 0.64
CA TYR A 179 -17.36 -2.16 1.62
C TYR A 179 -18.24 -1.17 2.37
N ALA A 180 -18.02 -0.99 3.67
CA ALA A 180 -18.49 0.18 4.38
C ALA A 180 -17.29 1.03 4.81
N ASP A 181 -17.24 2.26 4.31
CA ASP A 181 -16.24 3.26 4.70
C ASP A 181 -16.64 3.94 6.02
N ILE A 182 -15.88 4.92 6.50
CA ILE A 182 -16.04 5.54 7.82
C ILE A 182 -17.45 6.12 8.11
N ASP A 183 -18.28 6.32 7.08
CA ASP A 183 -19.62 6.90 7.20
C ASP A 183 -20.61 6.04 7.99
N TYR A 184 -20.37 4.72 8.14
CA TYR A 184 -21.22 3.86 8.98
C TYR A 184 -21.03 4.14 10.48
N MET A 185 -19.92 4.76 10.86
CA MET A 185 -19.55 5.02 12.26
C MET A 185 -20.29 6.23 12.82
N ASP A 186 -20.51 6.27 14.13
CA ASP A 186 -20.96 7.49 14.81
C ASP A 186 -19.81 8.50 14.85
N ARG A 187 -19.93 9.60 14.10
CA ARG A 187 -18.91 10.66 13.99
C ARG A 187 -17.50 10.13 13.69
N TYR A 188 -17.38 9.09 12.84
CA TYR A 188 -16.10 8.49 12.46
C TYR A 188 -15.33 7.81 13.61
N LYS A 189 -16.00 7.48 14.72
CA LYS A 189 -15.40 6.74 15.83
C LYS A 189 -15.38 5.24 15.55
N ASP A 190 -14.21 4.63 15.59
CA ASP A 190 -14.10 3.18 15.46
C ASP A 190 -14.99 2.40 16.43
N PHE A 191 -15.48 1.25 15.99
CA PHE A 191 -16.32 0.34 16.78
C PHE A 191 -17.67 0.93 17.20
N THR A 192 -18.21 1.87 16.42
CA THR A 192 -19.54 2.44 16.61
C THR A 192 -20.38 2.32 15.35
N VAL A 193 -21.70 2.50 15.49
CA VAL A 193 -22.64 2.58 14.36
C VAL A 193 -23.45 3.87 14.50
N GLY A 194 -23.46 4.69 13.46
CA GLY A 194 -24.17 5.97 13.44
C GLY A 194 -25.68 5.80 13.34
N ALA A 195 -26.44 6.82 13.74
CA ALA A 195 -27.91 6.77 13.76
C ALA A 195 -28.53 6.52 12.37
N ASN A 196 -27.92 7.04 11.30
CA ASN A 196 -28.34 6.80 9.90
C ASN A 196 -28.07 5.37 9.41
N TRP A 197 -27.47 4.54 10.28
CA TRP A 197 -27.06 3.17 10.04
C TRP A 197 -27.62 2.22 11.11
N ALA A 198 -28.68 2.61 11.83
CA ALA A 198 -29.23 1.82 12.95
C ALA A 198 -29.54 0.36 12.60
N ASP A 199 -30.05 0.08 11.38
CA ASP A 199 -30.37 -1.27 10.91
C ASP A 199 -29.22 -1.94 10.14
N PHE A 200 -27.99 -1.44 10.28
CA PHE A 200 -26.86 -1.92 9.49
C PHE A 200 -26.61 -3.40 9.72
N GLY A 201 -26.63 -3.87 10.97
CA GLY A 201 -26.46 -5.29 11.31
C GLY A 201 -27.48 -6.21 10.62
N ALA A 202 -28.75 -5.82 10.60
CA ALA A 202 -29.79 -6.58 9.91
C ALA A 202 -29.55 -6.66 8.40
N TYR A 203 -29.05 -5.58 7.80
CA TYR A 203 -28.66 -5.59 6.39
C TYR A 203 -27.43 -6.45 6.12
N VAL A 204 -26.45 -6.49 7.04
CA VAL A 204 -25.31 -7.42 6.94
C VAL A 204 -25.80 -8.87 6.89
N ASP A 205 -26.77 -9.23 7.72
CA ASP A 205 -27.38 -10.57 7.68
C ASP A 205 -28.07 -10.87 6.35
N GLU A 206 -28.70 -9.88 5.72
CA GLU A 206 -29.27 -10.01 4.37
C GLU A 206 -28.17 -10.22 3.32
N LEU A 207 -27.06 -9.47 3.38
CA LEU A 207 -25.90 -9.64 2.50
C LEU A 207 -25.36 -11.07 2.57
N HIS A 208 -25.15 -11.59 3.78
CA HIS A 208 -24.67 -12.96 3.99
C HIS A 208 -25.65 -14.01 3.46
N LYS A 209 -26.97 -13.80 3.59
CA LYS A 209 -27.99 -14.70 3.00
C LYS A 209 -27.94 -14.74 1.47
N MET A 210 -27.48 -13.66 0.85
CA MET A 210 -27.25 -13.60 -0.60
C MET A 210 -25.88 -14.17 -1.02
N GLY A 211 -25.05 -14.64 -0.08
CA GLY A 211 -23.70 -15.13 -0.34
C GLY A 211 -22.65 -14.02 -0.50
N LEU A 212 -23.00 -12.77 -0.19
CA LEU A 212 -22.10 -11.63 -0.22
C LEU A 212 -21.35 -11.50 1.11
N HIS A 213 -20.21 -10.80 1.08
CA HIS A 213 -19.36 -10.53 2.23
C HIS A 213 -19.27 -9.01 2.47
N LEU A 214 -19.05 -8.62 3.72
CA LEU A 214 -18.86 -7.22 4.11
C LEU A 214 -17.43 -7.01 4.59
N ILE A 215 -16.77 -5.96 4.09
CA ILE A 215 -15.51 -5.46 4.64
C ILE A 215 -15.75 -4.09 5.27
N LEU A 216 -15.26 -3.91 6.50
CA LEU A 216 -15.33 -2.67 7.26
C LEU A 216 -13.94 -2.02 7.30
N ILE A 217 -13.90 -0.70 7.17
CA ILE A 217 -12.72 0.08 7.52
C ILE A 217 -12.62 0.28 9.04
N PHE A 218 -11.39 0.40 9.53
CA PHE A 218 -11.03 0.87 10.86
C PHE A 218 -9.79 1.75 10.76
N ASP A 219 -9.74 2.80 11.56
CA ASP A 219 -8.60 3.70 11.65
C ASP A 219 -7.77 3.41 12.92
N PRO A 220 -6.48 3.81 12.96
CA PRO A 220 -5.65 3.59 14.14
C PRO A 220 -5.84 4.67 15.23
N ALA A 221 -6.40 5.83 14.88
CA ALA A 221 -6.55 6.97 15.78
C ALA A 221 -7.90 6.94 16.48
N ILE A 222 -7.89 6.93 17.82
CA ILE A 222 -9.09 6.77 18.65
C ILE A 222 -9.48 8.11 19.30
N GLU A 223 -10.74 8.54 19.14
CA GLU A 223 -11.30 9.72 19.83
C GLU A 223 -11.30 9.52 21.36
N VAL A 224 -10.96 10.57 22.12
CA VAL A 224 -10.58 10.47 23.54
C VAL A 224 -11.75 10.38 24.54
N ASP A 225 -12.99 10.20 24.08
CA ASP A 225 -14.19 10.50 24.88
C ASP A 225 -15.17 9.32 25.05
N TYR A 226 -14.85 8.11 24.59
CA TYR A 226 -15.81 6.99 24.58
C TYR A 226 -15.24 5.66 25.04
N ALA A 227 -16.11 4.65 25.19
CA ALA A 227 -15.80 3.40 25.87
C ALA A 227 -14.57 2.65 25.31
N THR A 228 -14.33 2.68 23.99
CA THR A 228 -13.14 2.06 23.40
C THR A 228 -11.86 2.75 23.88
N PHE A 229 -11.82 4.08 23.87
CA PHE A 229 -10.69 4.83 24.40
C PHE A 229 -10.46 4.56 25.88
N GLN A 230 -11.52 4.58 26.69
CA GLN A 230 -11.40 4.33 28.14
C GLN A 230 -10.80 2.93 28.40
N ARG A 231 -11.28 1.90 27.70
CA ARG A 231 -10.71 0.55 27.79
C ARG A 231 -9.26 0.46 27.31
N GLY A 232 -8.87 1.29 26.34
CA GLY A 232 -7.49 1.37 25.86
C GLY A 232 -6.55 2.05 26.86
N ARG A 233 -7.03 3.09 27.54
CA ARG A 233 -6.28 3.82 28.57
C ARG A 233 -6.11 3.02 29.85
N ASP A 234 -7.11 2.24 30.24
CA ASP A 234 -7.13 1.51 31.52
C ASP A 234 -6.37 0.15 31.46
N LYS A 235 -5.75 -0.18 30.31
CA LYS A 235 -4.89 -1.35 30.12
C LYS A 235 -3.42 -0.98 30.21
#